data_AF-A0A6A8DBU8-F1
#
_entry.id   AF-A0A6A8DBU8-F1
#
_cell.length_a   1.000
_cell.length_b   1.000
_cell.length_c   1.000
_cell.angle_alpha   90.00
_cell.angle_beta   90.00
_cell.angle_gamma   90.00
#
_symmetry.space_group_name_H-M   'P 1'
#
loop_
_entity.id
_entity.type
_entity.pdbx_description
1 polymer ?
#
loop_
_entity_poly.entity_id
_entity_poly.type
_entity_poly.pdbx_seq_one_letter_code
_entity_poly.pdbx_strand_id
1 'polypeptide(L)'
;MEQEEVKKNENDEQESDTQVPQHPKETDRYYVKPYTVIPGDTVLSIVEEFNEEQSSVQMNQIIQDFQILNPDVDPHQIKPNMDYLFPVYKNLP
;
A
#
# COMPACT_ATOMS: atom_id res chain seq x y z
N MET A 1 31.85 7.56 -42.53
CA MET A 1 32.60 7.28 -41.29
C MET A 1 32.27 8.45 -40.35
N GLU A 2 31.06 8.54 -39.76
CA GLU A 2 30.47 7.63 -38.74
C GLU A 2 31.41 7.65 -37.50
N GLN A 3 31.03 8.13 -36.31
CA GLN A 3 29.84 7.84 -35.51
C GLN A 3 29.65 8.89 -34.37
N GLU A 4 28.40 9.00 -33.88
CA GLU A 4 27.88 9.08 -32.48
C GLU A 4 28.61 9.89 -31.38
N GLU A 5 28.00 10.37 -30.29
CA GLU A 5 26.63 10.54 -29.77
C GLU A 5 26.83 11.30 -28.44
N VAL A 6 25.86 12.12 -28.05
CA VAL A 6 25.83 12.92 -26.82
C VAL A 6 25.59 12.04 -25.60
N LYS A 7 26.40 12.14 -24.53
CA LYS A 7 25.92 11.88 -23.15
C LYS A 7 26.46 12.93 -22.17
N LYS A 8 25.56 13.84 -21.81
CA LYS A 8 25.66 14.77 -20.67
C LYS A 8 25.19 14.00 -19.44
N ASN A 9 26.08 13.79 -18.48
CA ASN A 9 25.78 13.11 -17.23
C ASN A 9 25.61 14.12 -16.09
N GLU A 10 24.68 13.73 -15.21
CA GLU A 10 24.55 14.04 -13.79
C GLU A 10 23.81 15.33 -13.40
N ASN A 11 22.50 15.12 -13.18
CA ASN A 11 21.55 15.92 -12.40
C ASN A 11 22.06 16.11 -10.95
N ASP A 12 22.07 17.31 -10.38
CA ASP A 12 20.96 18.17 -9.91
C ASP A 12 20.42 17.75 -8.52
N GLU A 13 20.62 18.66 -7.56
CA GLU A 13 20.17 18.63 -6.17
C GLU A 13 18.74 19.18 -6.04
N GLN A 14 17.96 18.60 -5.11
CA GLN A 14 16.67 19.07 -4.58
C GLN A 14 15.49 19.05 -5.58
N GLU A 15 14.26 18.69 -5.22
CA GLU A 15 13.36 19.39 -4.29
C GLU A 15 12.26 18.47 -3.74
N SER A 16 11.81 18.81 -2.54
CA SER A 16 10.61 18.32 -1.86
C SER A 16 9.34 18.71 -2.60
N ASP A 17 8.53 17.74 -3.01
CA ASP A 17 7.10 17.95 -3.26
C ASP A 17 6.30 16.66 -3.01
N THR A 18 5.05 16.86 -2.64
CA THR A 18 4.08 15.92 -2.09
C THR A 18 3.76 14.76 -3.04
N GLN A 19 4.53 13.68 -2.92
CA GLN A 19 4.33 12.34 -3.48
C GLN A 19 3.09 11.61 -2.94
N VAL A 20 1.85 11.99 -3.29
CA VAL A 20 0.73 11.02 -3.20
C VAL A 20 1.10 9.85 -4.12
N PRO A 21 1.34 8.61 -3.64
CA PRO A 21 1.79 7.55 -4.52
C PRO A 21 0.60 7.06 -5.33
N GLN A 22 0.43 7.63 -6.52
CA GLN A 22 -0.36 7.03 -7.58
C GLN A 22 0.45 5.86 -8.13
N HIS A 23 0.20 4.66 -7.59
CA HIS A 23 0.34 3.30 -8.12
C HIS A 23 0.38 2.35 -6.91
N PRO A 24 -0.39 1.25 -6.89
CA PRO A 24 -0.37 0.31 -5.78
C PRO A 24 1.06 -0.25 -5.66
N LYS A 25 1.71 -0.03 -4.51
CA LYS A 25 3.00 -0.64 -4.18
C LYS A 25 2.78 -2.13 -4.05
N GLU A 26 2.82 -2.85 -5.17
CA GLU A 26 2.89 -4.30 -5.15
C GLU A 26 4.23 -4.69 -4.52
N THR A 27 4.14 -5.50 -3.47
CA THR A 27 5.29 -6.21 -2.92
C THR A 27 5.21 -7.68 -3.36
N ASP A 28 6.28 -8.42 -3.15
CA ASP A 28 6.26 -9.88 -3.33
C ASP A 28 5.24 -10.55 -2.38
N ARG A 29 4.85 -9.86 -1.29
CA ARG A 29 3.97 -10.38 -0.23
C ARG A 29 2.49 -10.04 -0.44
N TYR A 30 2.17 -8.88 -1.01
CA TYR A 30 0.80 -8.43 -1.21
C TYR A 30 0.66 -7.44 -2.36
N TYR A 31 -0.54 -7.35 -2.92
CA TYR A 31 -0.96 -6.20 -3.73
C TYR A 31 -1.85 -5.27 -2.89
N VAL A 32 -2.01 -4.01 -3.34
CA VAL A 32 -2.78 -3.00 -2.61
C VAL A 32 -4.16 -2.84 -3.25
N LYS A 33 -5.21 -2.82 -2.43
CA LYS A 33 -6.60 -2.63 -2.86
C LYS A 33 -7.23 -1.44 -2.11
N PRO A 34 -7.76 -0.43 -2.81
CA PRO A 34 -8.56 0.62 -2.17
C PRO A 34 -9.93 0.06 -1.75
N TYR A 35 -10.45 0.52 -0.61
CA TYR A 35 -11.76 0.15 -0.11
C TYR A 35 -12.44 1.28 0.67
N THR A 36 -13.71 1.51 0.38
CA THR A 36 -14.58 2.44 1.10
C THR A 36 -15.17 1.75 2.33
N VAL A 37 -14.80 2.21 3.52
CA VAL A 37 -15.23 1.63 4.79
C VAL A 37 -16.73 1.84 5.01
N ILE A 38 -17.44 0.80 5.44
CA ILE A 38 -18.85 0.86 5.83
C ILE A 38 -19.00 0.81 7.36
N PRO A 39 -20.16 1.22 7.92
CA PRO A 39 -20.38 1.15 9.36
C PRO A 39 -20.27 -0.28 9.90
N GLY A 40 -19.42 -0.47 10.91
CA GLY A 40 -19.18 -1.76 11.56
C GLY A 40 -17.89 -2.45 11.12
N ASP A 41 -17.25 -1.97 10.04
CA ASP A 41 -15.97 -2.50 9.59
C ASP A 41 -14.84 -2.23 10.59
N THR A 42 -13.88 -3.14 10.57
CA THR A 42 -12.58 -2.99 11.21
C THR A 42 -11.50 -3.28 10.19
N VAL A 43 -10.27 -2.83 10.45
CA VAL A 43 -9.13 -3.17 9.58
C VAL A 43 -8.98 -4.68 9.47
N LEU A 44 -9.18 -5.42 10.56
CA LEU A 44 -9.07 -6.87 10.56
C LEU A 44 -10.15 -7.52 9.69
N SER A 45 -11.42 -7.15 9.87
CA SER A 45 -12.53 -7.78 9.12
C SER A 45 -12.41 -7.55 7.61
N ILE A 46 -11.99 -6.36 7.18
CA ILE A 46 -11.78 -6.05 5.75
C ILE A 46 -10.63 -6.88 5.18
N VAL A 47 -9.53 -6.98 5.91
CA VAL A 47 -8.38 -7.77 5.46
C VAL A 47 -8.71 -9.26 5.45
N GLU A 48 -9.45 -9.76 6.44
CA GLU A 48 -9.94 -11.15 6.45
C GLU A 48 -10.85 -11.43 5.25
N GLU A 49 -11.77 -10.53 4.90
CA GLU A 49 -12.64 -10.65 3.72
C GLU A 49 -11.82 -10.68 2.41
N PHE A 50 -10.76 -9.90 2.32
CA PHE A 50 -9.91 -9.90 1.13
C PHE A 50 -9.00 -11.14 1.03
N ASN A 51 -8.82 -11.83 2.14
CA ASN A 51 -7.83 -12.89 2.30
C ASN A 51 -8.47 -14.14 2.93
N GLU A 52 -9.73 -14.45 2.60
CA GLU A 52 -10.50 -15.55 3.22
C GLU A 52 -9.77 -16.90 3.17
N GLU A 53 -8.94 -17.13 2.14
CA GLU A 53 -8.13 -18.35 1.99
C GLU A 53 -6.78 -18.31 2.73
N GLN A 54 -6.36 -17.16 3.28
CA GLN A 54 -5.03 -16.91 3.86
C GLN A 54 -5.12 -16.55 5.35
N SER A 55 -5.81 -17.39 6.14
CA SER A 55 -6.01 -17.17 7.59
C SER A 55 -4.73 -17.25 8.45
N SER A 56 -3.54 -17.42 7.85
CA SER A 56 -2.27 -17.56 8.56
C SER A 56 -1.56 -16.22 8.82
N VAL A 57 -2.05 -15.11 8.26
CA VAL A 57 -1.45 -13.79 8.48
C VAL A 57 -1.70 -13.34 9.92
N GLN A 58 -0.63 -13.03 10.65
CA GLN A 58 -0.75 -12.56 12.04
C GLN A 58 -1.35 -11.15 12.09
N MET A 59 -2.23 -10.90 13.07
CA MET A 59 -2.85 -9.60 13.32
C MET A 59 -1.84 -8.43 13.35
N ASN A 60 -0.70 -8.60 14.02
CA ASN A 60 0.32 -7.54 14.09
C ASN A 60 0.88 -7.18 12.71
N GLN A 61 1.02 -8.16 11.81
CA GLN A 61 1.46 -7.92 10.44
C GLN A 61 0.40 -7.13 9.67
N ILE A 62 -0.88 -7.49 9.82
CA ILE A 62 -2.01 -6.78 9.20
C ILE A 62 -2.02 -5.31 9.61
N ILE A 63 -1.90 -5.05 10.90
CA ILE A 63 -1.89 -3.69 11.44
C ILE A 63 -0.70 -2.89 10.91
N GLN A 64 0.50 -3.48 10.90
CA GLN A 64 1.69 -2.82 10.38
C GLN A 64 1.59 -2.51 8.89
N ASP A 65 1.17 -3.47 8.07
CA ASP A 65 1.04 -3.28 6.63
C ASP A 65 -0.04 -2.22 6.32
N PHE A 66 -1.15 -2.21 7.06
CA PHE A 66 -2.15 -1.15 6.94
C PHE A 66 -1.58 0.24 7.30
N GLN A 67 -0.79 0.36 8.37
CA GLN A 67 -0.16 1.63 8.76
C GLN A 67 0.86 2.12 7.73
N ILE A 68 1.62 1.21 7.12
CA ILE A 68 2.56 1.55 6.04
C ILE A 68 1.81 2.12 4.83
N LEU A 69 0.63 1.57 4.53
CA LEU A 69 -0.21 2.02 3.43
C LEU A 69 -0.96 3.33 3.76
N ASN A 70 -1.20 3.61 5.04
CA ASN A 70 -1.97 4.76 5.52
C ASN A 70 -1.24 5.43 6.73
N PRO A 71 -0.13 6.15 6.52
CA PRO A 71 0.82 6.55 7.57
C PRO A 71 0.24 7.48 8.65
N ASP A 72 -0.83 8.21 8.34
CA ASP A 72 -1.49 9.16 9.27
C ASP A 72 -2.81 8.62 9.84
N VAL A 73 -3.09 7.33 9.66
CA VAL A 73 -4.35 6.70 10.07
C VAL A 73 -4.09 5.74 11.22
N ASP A 74 -4.79 5.97 12.35
CA ASP A 74 -4.88 4.97 13.41
C ASP A 74 -5.77 3.80 12.91
N PRO A 75 -5.23 2.56 12.82
CA PRO A 75 -5.97 1.39 12.37
C PRO A 75 -7.23 1.09 13.21
N HIS A 76 -7.28 1.57 14.45
CA HIS A 76 -8.44 1.40 15.34
C HIS A 76 -9.48 2.52 15.20
N GLN A 77 -9.24 3.53 14.35
CA GLN A 77 -10.09 4.71 14.20
C GLN A 77 -10.48 4.96 12.73
N ILE A 78 -10.51 3.92 11.90
CA ILE A 78 -11.04 4.03 10.54
C ILE A 78 -12.49 4.52 10.56
N LYS A 79 -12.81 5.38 9.60
CA LYS A 79 -14.11 6.08 9.56
C LYS A 79 -14.97 5.55 8.40
N PRO A 80 -16.28 5.34 8.61
CA PRO A 80 -17.19 5.02 7.51
C PRO A 80 -17.22 6.09 6.42
N ASN A 81 -17.48 5.66 5.19
CA ASN A 81 -17.51 6.46 3.96
C ASN A 81 -16.17 7.12 3.61
N MET A 82 -15.06 6.60 4.12
CA MET A 82 -13.70 7.00 3.75
C MET A 82 -13.00 5.85 3.03
N ASP A 83 -12.15 6.21 2.07
CA ASP A 83 -11.33 5.26 1.32
C ASP A 83 -9.98 5.07 2.02
N TYR A 84 -9.59 3.81 2.22
CA TYR A 84 -8.25 3.43 2.69
C TYR A 84 -7.64 2.36 1.80
N LEU A 85 -6.33 2.21 1.90
CA LEU A 85 -5.56 1.20 1.18
C LEU A 85 -5.35 -0.02 2.07
N PHE A 86 -5.70 -1.20 1.56
CA PHE A 86 -5.58 -2.46 2.28
C PHE A 86 -4.64 -3.43 1.55
N PRO A 87 -3.85 -4.22 2.30
CA PRO A 87 -3.04 -5.28 1.72
C PRO A 87 -3.93 -6.49 1.37
N VAL A 88 -3.72 -7.04 0.18
CA VAL A 88 -4.26 -8.34 -0.21
C VAL A 88 -3.09 -9.28 -0.46
N TYR A 89 -2.91 -10.22 0.45
CA TYR A 89 -1.75 -11.10 0.50
C TYR A 89 -1.78 -12.10 -0.66
N LYS A 90 -0.65 -12.18 -1.33
CA LYS A 90 -0.39 -13.25 -2.31
C LYS A 90 -0.05 -14.50 -1.49
N ASN A 91 -0.50 -15.68 -1.94
CA ASN A 91 -0.28 -16.97 -1.28
C ASN A 91 1.05 -17.01 -0.52
N LEU A 92 0.96 -17.05 0.81
CA LEU A 92 2.15 -17.20 1.64
C LEU A 92 2.82 -18.54 1.28
N PRO A 93 4.14 -18.58 1.05
CA PRO A 93 4.85 -19.78 0.66
C PRO A 93 4.76 -20.89 1.71
#